data_AF-A0A6L7XNP7-F1
#
_entry.id   AF-A0A6L7XNP7-F1
#
_cell.length_a   1.000
_cell.length_b   1.000
_cell.length_c   1.000
_cell.angle_alpha   90.00
_cell.angle_beta   90.00
_cell.angle_gamma   90.00
#
_symmetry.space_group_name_H-M   'P 1'
#
loop_
_entity.id
_entity.type
_entity.pdbx_description
1 polymer ?
#
loop_
_entity_poly.entity_id
_entity_poly.type
_entity_poly.pdbx_seq_one_letter_code
_entity_poly.pdbx_strand_id
1 'polypeptide(L)'
;MAEHGRGRHRRCRKPTSPATAGLRARIRSPSARGRCRFLRRSLLALAGVLGCTVAAEEIGTVDTAFQLLGPDHKVAVDAFDDEQVQGVACHVSRAVAGGLTSVVGLAEDTSDASIACRQVGPIRISGKLDAGDPVFSERRSALFKRLSVVRFCDETRNTLVYLVYSEKLVDGSPKNAISTVPIMPWPGDETPLARCDDGQ
;
A
#
# COMPACT_ATOMS: atom_id res chain seq x y z
N MET A 1 -22.74 16.76 -59.70
CA MET A 1 -21.84 17.53 -60.60
C MET A 1 -20.88 18.32 -59.73
N ALA A 2 -19.58 18.22 -60.04
CA ALA A 2 -18.43 18.98 -59.49
C ALA A 2 -18.11 18.81 -57.98
N GLU A 3 -16.86 18.67 -57.52
CA GLU A 3 -15.57 18.58 -58.19
C GLU A 3 -14.54 17.93 -57.25
N HIS A 4 -13.47 17.41 -57.87
CA HIS A 4 -12.33 16.71 -57.28
C HIS A 4 -11.38 17.67 -56.55
N GLY A 5 -10.82 17.25 -55.41
CA GLY A 5 -9.72 17.95 -54.75
C GLY A 5 -8.76 17.01 -54.01
N ARG A 6 -7.94 16.25 -54.75
CA ARG A 6 -6.87 15.38 -54.20
C ARG A 6 -5.65 16.22 -53.81
N GLY A 7 -5.40 16.41 -52.52
CA GLY A 7 -4.19 17.00 -51.97
C GLY A 7 -3.02 16.01 -51.91
N ARG A 8 -1.89 16.38 -52.53
CA ARG A 8 -0.71 15.54 -52.78
C ARG A 8 0.14 15.29 -51.53
N HIS A 9 0.52 14.02 -51.33
CA HIS A 9 1.55 13.55 -50.41
C HIS A 9 2.91 14.23 -50.66
N ARG A 10 3.52 14.81 -49.62
CA ARG A 10 4.95 15.16 -49.60
C ARG A 10 5.73 14.07 -48.86
N ARG A 11 6.49 13.27 -49.60
CA ARG A 11 7.49 12.34 -49.06
C ARG A 11 8.72 13.14 -48.61
N CYS A 12 9.02 13.16 -47.31
CA CYS A 12 10.31 13.60 -46.82
C CYS A 12 11.32 12.45 -46.95
N ARG A 13 12.40 12.68 -47.70
CA ARG A 13 13.52 11.74 -47.85
C ARG A 13 14.48 11.90 -46.66
N LYS A 14 14.97 10.76 -46.16
CA LYS A 14 16.08 10.65 -45.20
C LYS A 14 17.39 11.16 -45.82
N PRO A 15 18.29 11.76 -45.03
CA PRO A 15 19.73 11.71 -45.29
C PRO A 15 20.36 10.51 -44.57
N THR A 16 21.16 9.76 -45.32
CA THR A 16 21.98 8.63 -44.90
C THR A 16 23.45 9.02 -44.80
N SER A 17 24.14 8.42 -43.82
CA SER A 17 25.59 8.14 -43.74
C SER A 17 26.53 9.28 -43.31
N PRO A 18 27.77 9.00 -42.85
CA PRO A 18 28.43 7.69 -42.67
C PRO A 18 29.10 7.44 -41.30
N ALA A 19 29.47 6.17 -41.13
CA ALA A 19 30.31 5.62 -40.08
C ALA A 19 31.72 6.24 -40.00
N THR A 20 32.34 6.20 -38.83
CA THR A 20 33.81 6.11 -38.73
C THR A 20 34.24 5.51 -37.39
N ALA A 21 35.04 4.45 -37.52
CA ALA A 21 36.17 4.02 -36.67
C ALA A 21 36.04 4.22 -35.14
N GLY A 22 36.01 3.17 -34.31
CA GLY A 22 37.00 2.10 -34.28
C GLY A 22 38.22 2.52 -33.44
N LEU A 23 38.18 2.27 -32.13
CA LEU A 23 39.40 2.22 -31.32
C LEU A 23 39.42 0.92 -30.53
N ARG A 24 40.15 -0.05 -31.10
CA ARG A 24 40.54 -1.29 -30.44
C ARG A 24 41.71 -1.02 -29.49
N ALA A 25 41.56 -1.60 -28.29
CA ALA A 25 42.58 -2.30 -27.52
C ALA A 25 43.89 -1.58 -27.13
N ARG A 26 44.20 -1.63 -25.83
CA ARG A 26 45.39 -2.38 -25.38
C ARG A 26 45.29 -2.75 -23.91
N ILE A 27 45.09 -4.04 -23.71
CA ILE A 27 45.33 -4.77 -22.46
C ILE A 27 46.80 -4.60 -22.10
N ARG A 28 47.08 -4.18 -20.86
CA ARG A 28 48.38 -4.36 -20.20
C ARG A 28 48.14 -4.78 -18.75
N SER A 29 48.15 -6.08 -18.51
CA SER A 29 48.79 -6.66 -17.33
C SER A 29 50.28 -6.86 -17.69
N PRO A 30 51.26 -6.91 -16.74
CA PRO A 30 51.25 -7.82 -15.60
C PRO A 30 51.91 -7.30 -14.32
N SER A 31 51.77 -8.07 -13.23
CA SER A 31 52.89 -8.61 -12.44
C SER A 31 52.60 -8.59 -10.93
N ALA A 32 52.33 -9.79 -10.44
CA ALA A 32 52.31 -10.18 -9.05
C ALA A 32 53.60 -9.82 -8.29
N ARG A 33 53.45 -9.40 -7.03
CA ARG A 33 54.05 -10.05 -5.84
C ARG A 33 53.84 -9.17 -4.61
N GLY A 34 53.09 -9.69 -3.65
CA GLY A 34 52.88 -9.05 -2.36
C GLY A 34 52.00 -9.91 -1.46
N ARG A 35 52.53 -11.07 -1.05
CA ARG A 35 51.93 -11.85 0.05
C ARG A 35 52.09 -11.02 1.33
N CYS A 36 51.01 -10.45 1.84
CA CYS A 36 50.90 -10.06 3.24
C CYS A 36 49.66 -10.72 3.81
N ARG A 37 49.89 -11.76 4.63
CA ARG A 37 48.87 -12.40 5.44
C ARG A 37 48.41 -11.39 6.49
N PHE A 38 47.27 -10.73 6.28
CA PHE A 38 46.52 -10.13 7.37
C PHE A 38 45.31 -11.00 7.66
N LEU A 39 45.51 -11.83 8.67
CA LEU A 39 44.48 -12.54 9.40
C LEU A 39 43.59 -11.50 10.10
N ARG A 40 42.29 -11.84 10.20
CA ARG A 40 41.28 -11.39 11.17
C ARG A 40 40.37 -10.20 10.79
N ARG A 41 39.10 -10.58 10.72
CA ARG A 41 37.89 -9.90 11.26
C ARG A 41 37.47 -8.62 10.55
N SER A 42 36.52 -8.76 9.64
CA SER A 42 35.51 -7.71 9.42
C SER A 42 34.14 -8.36 9.50
N LEU A 43 33.41 -7.94 10.53
CA LEU A 43 32.08 -8.37 10.92
C LEU A 43 31.07 -8.26 9.77
N LEU A 44 30.09 -9.17 9.81
CA LEU A 44 28.81 -9.09 9.11
C LEU A 44 28.24 -7.65 9.17
N ALA A 45 28.16 -6.99 8.02
CA ALA A 45 27.25 -5.86 7.82
C ALA A 45 25.88 -6.43 7.41
N LEU A 46 25.12 -6.95 8.38
CA LEU A 46 23.70 -7.20 8.20
C LEU A 46 22.98 -5.87 8.45
N ALA A 47 23.00 -4.99 7.45
CA ALA A 47 22.19 -3.78 7.46
C ALA A 47 20.72 -4.20 7.38
N GLY A 48 20.02 -4.07 8.50
CA GLY A 48 18.61 -4.39 8.64
C GLY A 48 17.78 -3.56 7.68
N VAL A 49 17.03 -4.23 6.80
CA VAL A 49 15.89 -3.63 6.12
C VAL A 49 14.83 -3.41 7.19
N LEU A 50 14.77 -2.20 7.75
CA LEU A 50 13.61 -1.75 8.50
C LEU A 50 12.49 -1.57 7.46
N GLY A 51 11.60 -2.56 7.34
CA GLY A 51 10.31 -2.34 6.71
C GLY A 51 9.52 -1.34 7.54
N CYS A 52 9.03 -0.27 6.91
CA CYS A 52 8.00 0.57 7.53
C CYS A 52 6.74 -0.28 7.61
N THR A 53 6.32 -0.62 8.83
CA THR A 53 4.99 -1.17 9.05
C THR A 53 4.09 0.01 9.38
N VAL A 54 3.08 0.28 8.57
CA VAL A 54 1.99 1.19 8.92
C VAL A 54 1.38 0.71 10.24
N ALA A 55 1.67 1.42 11.33
CA ALA A 55 0.99 1.21 12.60
C ALA A 55 -0.26 2.10 12.58
N ALA A 56 -1.43 1.52 12.83
CA ALA A 56 -2.62 2.33 13.04
C ALA A 56 -2.52 3.04 14.40
N GLU A 57 -2.90 4.31 14.41
CA GLU A 57 -2.93 5.16 15.59
C GLU A 57 -4.33 5.12 16.21
N GLU A 58 -4.44 4.70 17.47
CA GLU A 58 -5.72 4.73 18.18
C GLU A 58 -6.13 6.20 18.44
N ILE A 59 -7.23 6.63 17.82
CA ILE A 59 -7.82 7.97 17.98
C ILE A 59 -8.64 8.07 19.26
N GLY A 60 -9.29 6.98 19.65
CA GLY A 60 -10.05 6.91 20.89
C GLY A 60 -10.92 5.67 21.01
N THR A 61 -11.55 5.54 22.18
CA THR A 61 -12.39 4.41 22.54
C THR A 61 -13.71 4.86 23.16
N VAL A 62 -14.78 4.09 22.93
CA VAL A 62 -16.10 4.29 23.53
C VAL A 62 -16.55 2.97 24.16
N ASP A 63 -16.91 2.99 25.43
CA ASP A 63 -17.42 1.81 26.12
C ASP A 63 -18.84 1.45 25.63
N THR A 64 -19.07 0.17 25.37
CA THR A 64 -20.34 -0.36 24.84
C THR A 64 -21.09 -1.25 25.82
N ALA A 65 -20.39 -1.95 26.70
CA ALA A 65 -21.04 -2.77 27.73
C ALA A 65 -20.17 -2.91 28.98
N PHE A 66 -20.79 -2.64 30.12
CA PHE A 66 -20.17 -2.77 31.43
C PHE A 66 -19.88 -4.24 31.76
N GLN A 67 -18.67 -4.51 32.24
CA GLN A 67 -18.24 -5.81 32.74
C GLN A 67 -18.04 -5.74 34.26
N LEU A 68 -18.74 -6.60 34.99
CA LEU A 68 -18.67 -6.63 36.45
C LEU A 68 -17.26 -6.98 36.95
N LEU A 69 -16.52 -7.79 36.18
CA LEU A 69 -15.17 -8.24 36.50
C LEU A 69 -14.27 -8.09 35.27
N GLY A 70 -13.40 -7.07 35.31
CA GLY A 70 -12.45 -6.75 34.24
C GLY A 70 -12.84 -5.49 33.45
N PRO A 71 -12.10 -5.16 32.38
CA PRO A 71 -12.39 -3.98 31.54
C PRO A 71 -13.74 -4.10 30.83
N ASP A 72 -14.37 -2.98 30.51
CA ASP A 72 -15.59 -2.96 29.73
C ASP A 72 -15.35 -3.38 28.27
N HIS A 73 -16.40 -3.85 27.60
CA HIS A 73 -16.38 -3.93 26.15
C HIS A 73 -16.37 -2.52 25.59
N LYS A 74 -15.60 -2.31 24.51
CA LYS A 74 -15.49 -1.00 23.88
C LYS A 74 -15.38 -1.10 22.37
N VAL A 75 -15.60 0.02 21.71
CA VAL A 75 -15.28 0.23 20.30
C VAL A 75 -14.08 1.16 20.24
N ALA A 76 -12.99 0.69 19.67
CA ALA A 76 -11.82 1.50 19.35
C ALA A 76 -11.95 2.06 17.94
N VAL A 77 -11.44 3.26 17.72
CA VAL A 77 -11.30 3.89 16.41
C VAL A 77 -9.83 4.11 16.16
N ASP A 78 -9.30 3.46 15.13
CA ASP A 78 -7.91 3.60 14.71
C ASP A 78 -7.83 4.35 13.38
N ALA A 79 -6.83 5.19 13.22
CA ALA A 79 -6.52 5.88 11.97
C ALA A 79 -5.24 5.32 11.34
N PHE A 80 -5.22 5.24 10.01
CA PHE A 80 -3.99 4.95 9.26
C PHE A 80 -4.04 5.59 7.88
N ASP A 81 -2.85 5.89 7.37
CA ASP A 81 -2.64 6.36 6.00
C ASP A 81 -2.22 5.20 5.09
N ASP A 82 -2.56 5.31 3.82
CA ASP A 82 -2.16 4.33 2.80
C ASP A 82 -0.78 4.66 2.24
N GLU A 83 0.24 3.88 2.59
CA GLU A 83 1.63 4.10 2.15
C GLU A 83 1.80 4.12 0.63
N GLN A 84 1.01 3.32 -0.10
CA GLN A 84 1.10 3.24 -1.55
C GLN A 84 0.23 4.29 -2.25
N VAL A 85 -0.73 4.88 -1.53
CA VAL A 85 -1.65 5.89 -2.05
C VAL A 85 -1.68 7.09 -1.11
N GLN A 86 -0.73 7.99 -1.32
CA GLN A 86 -0.63 9.21 -0.53
C GLN A 86 -1.87 10.08 -0.75
N GLY A 87 -2.28 10.83 0.28
CA GLY A 87 -3.44 11.71 0.22
C GLY A 87 -4.76 11.03 0.58
N VAL A 88 -4.74 9.77 1.01
CA VAL A 88 -5.90 9.05 1.57
C VAL A 88 -5.62 8.70 3.03
N ALA A 89 -6.57 9.05 3.90
CA ALA A 89 -6.59 8.63 5.31
C ALA A 89 -7.83 7.78 5.58
N CYS A 90 -7.64 6.69 6.33
CA CYS A 90 -8.68 5.75 6.70
C CYS A 90 -8.86 5.70 8.21
N HIS A 91 -10.11 5.56 8.64
CA HIS A 91 -10.48 5.33 10.03
C HIS A 91 -11.22 4.00 10.10
N VAL A 92 -10.79 3.12 10.98
CA VAL A 92 -11.42 1.83 11.22
C VAL A 92 -11.95 1.78 12.64
N SER A 93 -13.24 1.54 12.78
CA SER A 93 -13.84 1.24 14.08
C SER A 93 -13.90 -0.26 14.26
N ARG A 94 -13.51 -0.75 15.44
CA ARG A 94 -13.55 -2.18 15.77
C ARG A 94 -14.02 -2.40 17.20
N ALA A 95 -14.74 -3.51 17.41
CA ALA A 95 -15.05 -3.96 18.75
C ALA A 95 -13.81 -4.55 19.43
N VAL A 96 -13.62 -4.22 20.71
CA VAL A 96 -12.58 -4.76 21.57
C VAL A 96 -13.23 -5.47 22.75
N ALA A 97 -12.87 -6.73 22.96
CA ALA A 97 -13.44 -7.55 24.00
C ALA A 97 -12.87 -7.19 25.39
N GLY A 98 -13.77 -6.92 26.34
CA GLY A 98 -13.48 -6.70 27.76
C GLY A 98 -13.65 -7.96 28.62
N GLY A 99 -13.63 -7.79 29.93
CA GLY A 99 -13.82 -8.81 30.94
C GLY A 99 -12.53 -9.54 31.34
N LEU A 100 -12.65 -10.46 32.30
CA LEU A 100 -11.53 -11.28 32.79
C LEU A 100 -10.80 -12.03 31.67
N THR A 101 -11.52 -12.47 30.63
CA THR A 101 -10.93 -13.14 29.46
C THR A 101 -9.94 -12.25 28.70
N SER A 102 -10.18 -10.93 28.70
CA SER A 102 -9.29 -9.93 28.09
C SER A 102 -8.01 -9.79 28.90
N VAL A 103 -8.12 -9.78 30.24
CA VAL A 103 -6.98 -9.70 31.15
C VAL A 103 -6.06 -10.92 31.04
N VAL A 104 -6.62 -12.11 30.80
CA VAL A 104 -5.84 -13.35 30.62
C VAL A 104 -5.39 -13.60 29.17
N GLY A 105 -5.65 -12.65 28.25
CA GLY A 105 -5.22 -12.74 26.85
C GLY A 105 -5.97 -13.78 26.01
N LEU A 106 -7.13 -14.24 26.49
CA LEU A 106 -7.99 -15.21 25.81
C LEU A 106 -9.25 -14.57 25.20
N ALA A 107 -9.47 -13.28 25.42
CA ALA A 107 -10.55 -12.58 24.76
C ALA A 107 -10.29 -12.54 23.26
N GLU A 108 -11.36 -12.84 22.53
CA GLU A 108 -11.37 -12.63 21.10
C GLU A 108 -12.31 -11.50 20.78
N ASP A 109 -11.82 -10.51 20.05
CA ASP A 109 -12.66 -9.42 19.56
C ASP A 109 -13.79 -9.98 18.67
N THR A 110 -14.92 -9.27 18.65
CA THR A 110 -16.01 -9.63 17.74
C THR A 110 -15.59 -9.36 16.31
N SER A 111 -16.23 -10.02 15.35
CA SER A 111 -15.94 -9.82 13.92
C SER A 111 -16.47 -8.49 13.37
N ASP A 112 -17.03 -7.62 14.22
CA ASP A 112 -17.60 -6.34 13.84
C ASP A 112 -16.49 -5.31 13.63
N ALA A 113 -16.51 -4.70 12.44
CA ALA A 113 -15.66 -3.60 12.06
C ALA A 113 -16.37 -2.73 11.03
N SER A 114 -16.01 -1.45 10.98
CA SER A 114 -16.42 -0.50 9.96
C SER A 114 -15.21 0.31 9.52
N ILE A 115 -15.23 0.84 8.29
CA ILE A 115 -14.15 1.64 7.72
C ILE A 115 -14.70 2.89 7.03
N ALA A 116 -14.00 4.01 7.19
CA ALA A 116 -14.25 5.25 6.47
C ALA A 116 -12.93 5.85 5.99
N CYS A 117 -12.70 5.83 4.69
CA CYS A 117 -11.55 6.42 4.02
C CYS A 117 -11.96 7.70 3.29
N ARG A 118 -11.10 8.72 3.33
CA ARG A 118 -11.33 10.01 2.69
C ARG A 118 -10.06 10.49 1.99
N GLN A 119 -10.25 11.20 0.88
CA GLN A 119 -9.19 11.99 0.28
C GLN A 119 -8.94 13.21 1.19
N VAL A 120 -7.75 13.27 1.77
CA VAL A 120 -7.28 14.33 2.68
C VAL A 120 -6.16 15.17 2.07
N GLY A 121 -5.74 14.83 0.85
CA GLY A 121 -4.74 15.55 0.09
C GLY A 121 -4.76 15.19 -1.40
N PRO A 122 -3.84 15.76 -2.20
CA PRO A 122 -3.63 15.33 -3.57
C PRO A 122 -3.20 13.86 -3.63
N ILE A 123 -3.94 13.05 -4.39
CA ILE A 123 -3.68 11.61 -4.47
C ILE A 123 -2.45 11.35 -5.34
N ARG A 124 -1.47 10.65 -4.77
CA ARG A 124 -0.28 10.19 -5.49
C ARG A 124 -0.11 8.69 -5.25
N ILE A 125 -0.09 7.94 -6.34
CA ILE A 125 0.09 6.49 -6.32
C ILE A 125 1.57 6.20 -6.52
N SER A 126 2.15 5.43 -5.61
CA SER A 126 3.54 5.00 -5.68
C SER A 126 3.63 3.49 -5.74
N GLY A 127 4.42 2.98 -6.68
CA GLY A 127 4.63 1.55 -6.83
C GLY A 127 3.50 0.85 -7.56
N LYS A 128 3.48 -0.48 -7.45
CA LYS A 128 2.51 -1.32 -8.12
C LYS A 128 1.35 -1.62 -7.17
N LEU A 129 0.12 -1.25 -7.52
CA LEU A 129 -1.10 -1.58 -6.79
C LEU A 129 -1.65 -2.90 -7.33
N ASP A 130 -1.37 -4.01 -6.67
CA ASP A 130 -2.02 -5.28 -7.00
C ASP A 130 -3.45 -5.30 -6.40
N ALA A 131 -4.40 -5.87 -7.14
CA ALA A 131 -5.78 -5.96 -6.69
C ALA A 131 -5.87 -6.84 -5.44
N GLY A 132 -6.40 -6.27 -4.35
CA GLY A 132 -6.46 -6.95 -3.06
C GLY A 132 -5.23 -6.77 -2.18
N ASP A 133 -4.36 -5.79 -2.50
CA ASP A 133 -3.21 -5.46 -1.68
C ASP A 133 -3.62 -5.15 -0.22
N PRO A 134 -2.99 -5.78 0.77
CA PRO A 134 -3.23 -5.45 2.17
C PRO A 134 -2.66 -4.07 2.47
N VAL A 135 -3.57 -3.13 2.79
CA VAL A 135 -3.21 -1.77 3.20
C VAL A 135 -2.95 -1.72 4.70
N PHE A 136 -3.71 -2.49 5.45
CA PHE A 136 -3.58 -2.57 6.90
C PHE A 136 -3.97 -3.97 7.38
N SER A 137 -3.32 -4.39 8.46
CA SER A 137 -3.62 -5.67 9.09
C SER A 137 -3.36 -5.62 10.59
N GLU A 138 -4.37 -5.95 11.38
CA GLU A 138 -4.25 -6.10 12.84
C GLU A 138 -4.66 -7.49 13.29
N ARG A 139 -3.87 -8.08 14.20
CA ARG A 139 -4.19 -9.38 14.82
C ARG A 139 -5.05 -9.13 16.05
N ARG A 140 -6.24 -9.76 16.10
CA ARG A 140 -7.23 -9.55 17.16
C ARG A 140 -7.36 -10.71 18.15
N SER A 141 -6.70 -11.84 17.93
CA SER A 141 -6.59 -12.88 18.95
C SER A 141 -5.32 -13.73 18.81
N ALA A 142 -4.93 -14.38 19.90
CA ALA A 142 -3.79 -15.28 19.95
C ALA A 142 -3.94 -16.51 19.04
N LEU A 143 -5.17 -16.88 18.64
CA LEU A 143 -5.40 -18.11 17.91
C LEU A 143 -6.01 -17.91 16.51
N PHE A 144 -7.06 -17.10 16.28
CA PHE A 144 -7.83 -17.25 15.02
C PHE A 144 -8.53 -16.02 14.41
N LYS A 145 -8.27 -14.78 14.85
CA LYS A 145 -8.89 -13.59 14.24
C LYS A 145 -7.88 -12.55 13.77
N ARG A 146 -8.01 -12.16 12.50
CA ARG A 146 -7.28 -11.07 11.87
C ARG A 146 -8.27 -10.10 11.23
N LEU A 147 -8.05 -8.81 11.42
CA LEU A 147 -8.75 -7.75 10.70
C LEU A 147 -7.83 -7.33 9.55
N SER A 148 -8.32 -7.47 8.33
CA SER A 148 -7.57 -7.16 7.11
C SER A 148 -8.30 -6.05 6.36
N VAL A 149 -7.55 -5.04 5.94
CA VAL A 149 -8.03 -4.01 5.00
C VAL A 149 -7.30 -4.20 3.69
N VAL A 150 -8.05 -4.39 2.62
CA VAL A 150 -7.52 -4.53 1.26
C VAL A 150 -8.05 -3.43 0.36
N ARG A 151 -7.26 -3.11 -0.67
CA ARG A 151 -7.59 -2.07 -1.65
C ARG A 151 -7.80 -2.66 -3.04
N PHE A 152 -8.77 -2.09 -3.75
CA PHE A 152 -9.03 -2.35 -5.17
C PHE A 152 -9.11 -1.02 -5.94
N CYS A 153 -8.83 -1.07 -7.23
CA CYS A 153 -9.08 0.03 -8.16
C CYS A 153 -10.31 -0.26 -9.02
N ASP A 154 -11.26 0.67 -9.05
CA ASP A 154 -12.33 0.73 -10.04
C ASP A 154 -11.91 1.69 -11.15
N GLU A 155 -11.25 1.15 -12.17
CA GLU A 155 -10.67 1.89 -13.30
C GLU A 155 -11.70 2.72 -14.06
N THR A 156 -12.93 2.18 -14.17
CA THR A 156 -14.02 2.81 -14.92
C THR A 156 -14.47 4.10 -14.26
N ARG A 157 -14.53 4.10 -12.92
CA ARG A 157 -14.99 5.25 -12.12
C ARG A 157 -13.85 6.04 -11.48
N ASN A 158 -12.60 5.68 -11.78
CA ASN A 158 -11.38 6.21 -11.17
C ASN A 158 -11.49 6.30 -9.63
N THR A 159 -11.87 5.20 -9.00
CA THR A 159 -12.22 5.15 -7.57
C THR A 159 -11.43 4.08 -6.86
N LEU A 160 -10.85 4.43 -5.72
CA LEU A 160 -10.20 3.49 -4.81
C LEU A 160 -11.25 2.87 -3.91
N VAL A 161 -11.21 1.56 -3.76
CA VAL A 161 -12.18 0.80 -2.97
C VAL A 161 -11.45 0.08 -1.84
N TYR A 162 -11.75 0.45 -0.61
CA TYR A 162 -11.18 -0.16 0.60
C TYR A 162 -12.21 -1.09 1.21
N LEU A 163 -11.85 -2.36 1.36
CA LEU A 163 -12.66 -3.39 1.99
C LEU A 163 -11.99 -3.81 3.30
N VAL A 164 -12.69 -3.64 4.42
CA VAL A 164 -12.30 -4.27 5.68
C VAL A 164 -13.07 -5.56 5.87
N TYR A 165 -12.40 -6.63 6.24
CA TYR A 165 -13.02 -7.92 6.54
C TYR A 165 -12.28 -8.65 7.66
N SER A 166 -13.01 -9.52 8.37
CA SER A 166 -12.44 -10.34 9.45
C SER A 166 -12.26 -11.78 9.00
N GLU A 167 -11.02 -12.27 9.07
CA GLU A 167 -10.71 -13.68 8.83
C GLU A 167 -10.92 -14.46 10.14
N LYS A 168 -11.83 -15.44 10.12
CA LYS A 168 -11.99 -16.44 11.19
C LYS A 168 -11.65 -17.81 10.61
N LEU A 169 -10.71 -18.52 11.24
CA LEU A 169 -10.21 -19.80 10.73
C LEU A 169 -11.21 -20.98 10.77
N VAL A 170 -12.28 -20.90 11.57
CA VAL A 170 -13.16 -22.07 11.80
C VAL A 170 -14.59 -21.90 11.25
N ASP A 171 -15.17 -20.70 11.30
CA ASP A 171 -16.58 -20.49 10.91
C ASP A 171 -16.78 -19.50 9.73
N GLY A 172 -15.74 -18.76 9.31
CA GLY A 172 -15.87 -17.69 8.31
C GLY A 172 -16.88 -16.61 8.72
N SER A 173 -16.44 -15.42 9.14
CA SER A 173 -17.39 -14.33 9.38
C SER A 173 -17.55 -13.52 8.09
N PRO A 174 -18.72 -13.52 7.41
CA PRO A 174 -18.95 -12.68 6.24
C PRO A 174 -19.10 -11.18 6.61
N LYS A 175 -18.66 -10.78 7.80
CA LYS A 175 -18.71 -9.41 8.29
C LYS A 175 -17.61 -8.61 7.62
N ASN A 176 -18.04 -7.63 6.85
CA ASN A 176 -17.18 -6.68 6.17
C ASN A 176 -17.83 -5.29 6.16
N ALA A 177 -17.01 -4.30 5.84
CA ALA A 177 -17.47 -2.96 5.50
C ALA A 177 -16.60 -2.41 4.37
N ILE A 178 -17.14 -1.45 3.64
CA ILE A 178 -16.52 -0.87 2.44
C ILE A 178 -16.51 0.64 2.54
N SER A 179 -15.42 1.25 2.08
CA SER A 179 -15.32 2.68 1.83
C SER A 179 -14.77 2.92 0.43
N THR A 180 -15.34 3.89 -0.27
CA THR A 180 -14.89 4.28 -1.61
C THR A 180 -14.35 5.70 -1.59
N VAL A 181 -13.22 5.91 -2.25
CA VAL A 181 -12.56 7.21 -2.38
C VAL A 181 -12.42 7.52 -3.87
N PRO A 182 -13.32 8.34 -4.46
CA PRO A 182 -13.14 8.79 -5.83
C PRO A 182 -11.88 9.65 -5.92
N ILE A 183 -11.05 9.42 -6.94
CA ILE A 183 -9.87 10.25 -7.16
C ILE A 183 -10.32 11.55 -7.83
N MET A 184 -10.34 12.63 -7.04
CA MET A 184 -10.79 13.94 -7.49
C MET A 184 -9.64 14.95 -7.52
N PRO A 185 -9.73 16.00 -8.36
CA PRO A 185 -8.79 17.12 -8.32
C PRO A 185 -8.72 17.73 -6.92
N TRP A 186 -7.50 17.97 -6.44
CA TRP A 186 -7.30 18.61 -5.14
C TRP A 186 -7.09 20.12 -5.31
N PRO A 187 -7.78 20.99 -4.54
CA PRO A 187 -7.60 22.43 -4.65
C PRO A 187 -6.13 22.85 -4.46
N GLY A 188 -5.60 23.57 -5.44
CA GLY A 188 -4.21 24.06 -5.41
C GLY A 188 -3.15 23.05 -5.84
N ASP A 189 -3.54 21.84 -6.27
CA ASP A 189 -2.63 20.89 -6.91
C ASP A 189 -2.76 21.00 -8.44
N GLU A 190 -1.65 21.32 -9.12
CA GLU A 190 -1.57 21.44 -10.58
C GLU A 190 -1.12 20.14 -11.25
N THR A 191 -0.84 19.10 -10.47
CA THR A 191 -0.43 17.79 -10.97
C THR A 191 -1.56 17.15 -11.81
N PRO A 192 -1.24 16.44 -12.91
CA PRO A 192 -2.25 15.65 -13.62
C PRO A 192 -3.01 14.72 -12.66
N LEU A 193 -4.32 14.60 -12.86
CA LEU A 193 -5.18 13.76 -12.02
C LEU A 193 -4.70 12.31 -12.07
N ALA A 194 -4.35 11.75 -10.91
CA ALA A 194 -3.97 10.35 -10.80
C ALA A 194 -5.10 9.43 -11.27
N ARG A 195 -4.71 8.29 -11.82
CA ARG A 195 -5.59 7.20 -12.22
C ARG A 195 -5.35 6.03 -11.27
N CYS A 196 -6.41 5.38 -10.77
CA CYS A 196 -6.22 4.29 -9.80
C CYS A 196 -5.47 3.09 -10.40
N ASP A 197 -5.42 2.98 -11.74
CA ASP A 197 -4.65 2.01 -12.51
C ASP A 197 -3.20 2.43 -12.80
N ASP A 198 -2.76 3.63 -12.38
CA ASP A 198 -1.37 4.10 -12.61
C ASP A 198 -0.31 3.20 -11.95
N GLY A 199 -0.73 2.33 -11.02
CA GLY A 199 0.12 1.33 -10.40
C GLY A 199 -0.16 -0.12 -10.82
N GLN A 200 -1.02 -0.45 -11.78
CA GLN A 200 -1.34 -1.86 -12.07
C GLN A 200 -0.32 -2.59 -12.96
#